data_AF-M1B567-F1
#
_entry.id   AF-M1B567-F1
#
_cell.length_a   1.000
_cell.length_b   1.000
_cell.length_c   1.000
_cell.angle_alpha   90.00
_cell.angle_beta   90.00
_cell.angle_gamma   90.00
#
_symmetry.space_group_name_H-M   'P 1'
#
loop_
_entity.id
_entity.type
_entity.pdbx_description
1 polymer ?
#
loop_
_entity_poly.entity_id
_entity_poly.type
_entity_poly.pdbx_seq_one_letter_code
_entity_poly.pdbx_strand_id
1 'polypeptide(L)' 'MDDRGKYIYISLEEMRAVADYIRREGRVSISHLASKSNQFIDLEPKVELVEDIGSIEEETVVA' A
#
# COMPACT_ATOMS: atom_id res chain seq x y z
N MET A 1 -2.05 1.66 -8.48
CA MET A 1 -2.92 0.56 -8.92
C MET A 1 -2.02 -0.44 -9.62
N ASP A 2 -2.05 -1.72 -9.25
CA ASP A 2 -1.22 -2.75 -9.90
C ASP A 2 -1.84 -3.21 -11.23
N ASP A 3 -1.11 -4.04 -11.97
CA ASP A 3 -1.58 -4.61 -13.25
C ASP A 3 -2.83 -5.50 -13.12
N ARG A 4 -3.21 -5.84 -11.88
CA ARG A 4 -4.38 -6.66 -11.53
C ARG A 4 -5.58 -5.81 -11.12
N GLY A 5 -5.47 -4.48 -11.21
CA GLY A 5 -6.52 -3.53 -10.87
C GLY A 5 -6.71 -3.32 -9.36
N LYS A 6 -5.78 -3.79 -8.51
CA LYS A 6 -5.83 -3.56 -7.07
C LYS A 6 -5.11 -2.27 -6.69
N TYR A 7 -5.57 -1.64 -5.62
CA TYR A 7 -4.83 -0.55 -5.00
C TYR A 7 -3.64 -1.11 -4.25
N ILE A 8 -2.49 -0.48 -4.44
CA ILE A 8 -1.28 -0.77 -3.69
C ILE A 8 -1.32 0.15 -2.47
N TYR A 9 -1.19 -0.45 -1.29
CA TYR A 9 -0.98 0.33 -0.07
C TYR A 9 0.51 0.67 0.04
N ILE A 10 0.80 1.95 0.30
CA ILE A 10 2.16 2.43 0.54
C ILE A 10 2.13 3.22 1.84
N SER A 11 2.96 2.83 2.79
CA SER A 11 3.11 3.56 4.05
C SER A 11 3.77 4.92 3.82
N LEU A 12 3.61 5.83 4.79
CA LEU A 12 4.24 7.13 4.74
C LEU A 12 5.78 7.04 4.68
N GLU A 13 6.36 6.04 5.33
CA GLU A 13 7.80 5.82 5.35
C GLU A 13 8.33 5.37 3.98
N GLU A 14 7.65 4.40 3.36
CA GLU A 14 7.97 3.95 2.00
C GLU A 14 7.88 5.11 0.99
N MET A 15 6.85 5.96 1.10
CA MET A 15 6.74 7.17 0.27
C MET A 15 7.86 8.19 0.51
N ARG A 16 8.35 8.32 1.75
CA ARG A 16 9.50 9.20 2.05
C ARG A 16 10.78 8.69 1.39
N ALA A 17 11.03 7.38 1.44
CA ALA A 17 12.17 6.76 0.77
C ALA A 17 12.16 7.02 -0.75
N VAL A 18 10.99 6.91 -1.39
CA VAL A 18 10.80 7.26 -2.81
C VAL A 18 11.12 8.74 -3.07
N ALA A 19 10.61 9.64 -2.22
CA ALA A 19 10.84 11.09 -2.38
C ALA A 19 12.32 11.46 -2.21
N ASP A 20 13.00 10.87 -1.24
CA ASP A 20 14.42 11.10 -0.98
C ASP A 20 15.29 10.58 -2.12
N TYR A 21 14.93 9.43 -2.70
CA TYR A 21 15.58 8.90 -3.90
C TYR A 21 15.47 9.88 -5.07
N ILE A 22 14.25 10.33 -5.40
CA ILE A 22 14.02 11.29 -6.50
C ILE A 22 14.83 12.58 -6.26
N ARG A 23 14.88 13.08 -5.01
CA ARG A 23 15.63 14.29 -4.69
C ARG A 23 17.15 14.12 -4.86
N ARG A 24 17.69 12.94 -4.51
CA ARG A 24 19.13 12.63 -4.62
C ARG A 24 19.58 12.41 -6.06
N GLU A 25 18.81 11.66 -6.84
CA GLU A 25 19.12 11.38 -8.25
C GLU A 25 18.80 12.57 -9.17
N GLY A 26 17.92 13.48 -8.71
CA GLY A 26 17.48 14.64 -9.48
C GLY A 26 16.43 14.27 -10.52
N ARG A 27 16.80 14.35 -11.81
CA ARG A 27 15.87 14.01 -12.90
C ARG A 27 15.86 12.50 -13.12
N VAL A 28 14.85 11.83 -12.58
CA VAL A 28 14.62 10.40 -12.80
C VAL A 28 13.51 10.18 -13.83
N SER A 29 13.69 9.24 -14.75
CA SER A 29 12.61 8.80 -15.62
C SER A 29 11.65 7.88 -14.86
N ILE A 30 10.40 7.80 -15.31
CA ILE A 30 9.41 6.87 -14.74
C ILE A 30 9.92 5.42 -14.85
N SER A 31 10.55 5.05 -15.96
CA SER A 31 11.10 3.70 -16.16
C SER A 31 12.24 3.37 -15.17
N HIS A 32 13.09 4.35 -14.88
CA HIS A 32 14.18 4.18 -13.93
C HIS A 32 13.66 4.15 -12.49
N LEU A 33 12.65 4.96 -12.17
CA LEU A 33 11.99 4.91 -10.87
C LEU A 33 11.28 3.57 -10.66
N ALA A 34 10.55 3.06 -11.67
CA ALA A 34 9.86 1.79 -11.62
C ALA A 34 10.81 0.58 -11.47
N SER A 35 11.99 0.62 -12.11
CA SER A 35 12.98 -0.46 -11.93
C SER A 35 13.58 -0.51 -10.52
N LYS A 36 13.53 0.62 -9.79
CA LYS A 36 14.02 0.74 -8.42
C LYS A 36 12.90 0.73 -7.37
N SER A 37 11.63 0.90 -7.77
CA SER A 37 10.52 1.10 -6.83
C SER A 37 10.30 -0.08 -5.89
N ASN A 38 10.60 -1.30 -6.34
CA ASN A 38 10.51 -2.51 -5.51
C ASN A 38 11.51 -2.51 -4.34
N GLN A 39 12.48 -1.60 -4.30
CA GLN A 39 13.40 -1.43 -3.17
C GLN A 39 12.84 -0.46 -2.11
N PHE A 40 11.85 0.35 -2.49
CA PHE A 40 11.28 1.39 -1.63
C PHE A 40 9.90 1.01 -1.11
N ILE A 41 9.20 0.11 -1.80
CA ILE A 41 7.83 -0.29 -1.49
C ILE A 41 7.80 -1.81 -1.44
N ASP A 42 7.30 -2.35 -0.33
CA ASP A 42 7.03 -3.77 -0.22
C ASP A 42 5.68 -4.10 -0.86
N LEU A 43 5.73 -4.83 -1.98
CA LEU A 43 4.55 -5.28 -2.73
C LEU A 43 4.10 -6.68 -2.33
N GLU A 44 4.79 -7.32 -1.37
CA GLU A 44 4.30 -8.58 -0.82
C GLU A 44 2.97 -8.34 -0.09
N PRO A 45 2.01 -9.26 -0.23
CA PRO A 45 0.75 -9.15 0.48
C PRO A 45 1.04 -9.24 1.98
N LYS A 46 1.14 -8.08 2.64
CA LYS A 46 1.09 -7.98 4.09
C LYS A 46 -0.29 -8.47 4.46
N VAL A 47 -0.37 -9.72 4.91
CA VAL A 47 -1.58 -10.28 5.51
C VAL A 47 -1.76 -9.50 6.81
N GLU A 48 -2.37 -8.33 6.72
CA GLU A 48 -2.97 -7.73 7.89
C GLU A 48 -4.03 -8.75 8.29
N LEU A 49 -3.76 -9.45 9.39
CA LEU A 49 -4.76 -10.21 10.09
C LEU A 49 -5.85 -9.20 10.41
N VAL A 50 -6.86 -9.15 9.53
CA VAL A 50 -8.12 -8.51 9.83
C VAL A 50 -8.67 -9.38 10.94
N GLU A 51 -8.34 -9.04 12.19
CA GLU A 51 -9.09 -9.56 13.33
C GLU A 51 -10.53 -9.16 13.03
N ASP A 52 -11.36 -10.17 12.74
CA ASP A 52 -12.78 -10.07 12.52
C ASP A 52 -13.37 -9.10 13.54
N ILE A 53 -13.64 -7.87 13.08
CA ILE A 53 -14.46 -6.92 13.82
C ILE A 53 -15.86 -7.52 13.86
N GLY A 54 -16.06 -8.30 14.93
CA GLY A 54 -17.27 -8.90 15.47
C GLY A 54 -18.48 -8.91 14.56
N SER A 55 -18.90 -10.13 14.21
CA SER A 55 -20.30 -10.50 14.19
C SER A 55 -21.06 -9.79 15.31
N ILE A 56 -21.76 -8.71 14.97
CA ILE A 56 -22.80 -8.15 15.82
C ILE A 56 -24.06 -8.94 15.44
N GLU A 57 -24.23 -10.10 16.05
CA GLU A 57 -25.48 -10.86 16.00
C GLU A 57 -26.47 -10.29 17.03
N GLU A 58 -27.71 -10.12 16.55
CA GLU A 58 -29.02 -10.08 17.24
C GLU A 58 -29.36 -8.93 18.22
N GLU A 59 -30.48 -8.24 18.00
CA GLU A 59 -31.73 -8.59 18.71
C GLU A 59 -32.97 -7.90 18.11
N THR A 60 -34.01 -8.72 17.96
CA THR A 60 -35.40 -8.48 17.60
C THR A 60 -36.06 -7.33 18.37
N VAL A 61 -36.78 -6.43 17.71
CA VAL A 61 -38.00 -5.84 18.28
C VAL A 61 -39.13 -5.83 17.26
N VAL A 62 -40.03 -6.79 17.44
CA VAL A 62 -41.39 -6.76 16.92
C VAL A 62 -42.17 -5.79 17.79
N ALA A 63 -42.76 -4.75 17.20
CA ALA A 63 -43.94 -4.04 17.72
C ALA A 63 -44.67 -3.35 16.56
#